data_AF-A0AAW4K4D4-F1
#
_entry.id   AF-A0AAW4K4D4-F1
#
_cell.length_a   1.000
_cell.length_b   1.000
_cell.length_c   1.000
_cell.angle_alpha   90.00
_cell.angle_beta   90.00
_cell.angle_gamma   90.00
#
_symmetry.space_group_name_H-M   'P 1'
#
loop_
_entity.id
_entity.type
_entity.pdbx_description
1 polymer ?
#
loop_
_entity_poly.entity_id
_entity_poly.type
_entity_poly.pdbx_seq_one_letter_code
_entity_poly.pdbx_strand_id
1 'polypeptide(L)'
;MKLTSLILFFAIFISTGCQTEKFYWKQEVEKPGRVPTYSVYRHFFIWGLAQSEDLNLKDACKGKEVSYVETKYTPLSLLVIVLTYTLYSPKLTNVYCELE
;
A
#
# COMPACT_ATOMS: atom_id res chain seq x y z
N MET A 1 28.46 -19.27 -13.83
CA MET A 1 27.40 -18.43 -14.45
C MET A 1 28.10 -17.33 -15.26
N LYS A 2 27.73 -17.11 -16.53
CA LYS A 2 28.39 -16.09 -17.37
C LYS A 2 28.06 -14.69 -16.83
N LEU A 3 29.02 -13.75 -16.88
CA LEU A 3 28.87 -12.36 -16.40
C LEU A 3 27.61 -11.68 -16.97
N THR A 4 27.28 -11.98 -18.22
CA THR A 4 26.05 -11.50 -18.91
C THR A 4 24.75 -11.96 -18.24
N SER A 5 24.73 -13.16 -17.64
CA SER A 5 23.56 -13.64 -16.89
C SER A 5 23.42 -12.92 -15.55
N LEU A 6 24.52 -12.56 -14.88
CA LEU A 6 24.49 -11.83 -13.61
C LEU A 6 23.94 -10.41 -13.78
N ILE A 7 24.34 -9.73 -14.86
CA ILE A 7 23.88 -8.37 -15.20
C ILE A 7 22.37 -8.35 -15.45
N LEU A 8 21.83 -9.37 -16.14
CA LEU A 8 20.41 -9.47 -16.43
C LEU A 8 19.57 -9.67 -15.16
N PHE A 9 20.03 -10.52 -14.23
CA PHE A 9 19.36 -10.70 -12.94
C PHE A 9 19.35 -9.42 -12.09
N PHE A 10 20.46 -8.68 -12.08
CA PHE A 10 20.54 -7.42 -11.35
C PHE A 10 19.61 -6.36 -11.94
N ALA A 11 19.51 -6.25 -13.27
CA ALA A 11 18.59 -5.34 -13.93
C ALA A 11 17.11 -5.63 -13.61
N ILE A 12 16.73 -6.91 -13.51
CA ILE A 12 15.37 -7.33 -13.13
C ILE A 12 15.09 -7.03 -11.65
N PHE A 13 16.09 -7.15 -10.78
CA PHE A 13 15.89 -6.89 -9.35
C PHE A 13 15.65 -5.40 -9.08
N ILE A 14 16.33 -4.51 -9.80
CA ILE A 14 16.19 -3.05 -9.64
C ILE A 14 14.82 -2.54 -10.10
N SER A 15 14.13 -3.24 -11.01
CA SER A 15 12.81 -2.81 -11.49
C SER A 15 11.67 -3.09 -10.50
N THR A 16 11.94 -3.77 -9.38
CA THR A 16 10.95 -3.99 -8.30
C THR A 16 10.82 -2.74 -7.41
N GLY A 17 10.08 -1.75 -7.91
CA GLY A 17 9.82 -0.50 -7.18
C GLY A 17 8.88 -0.66 -5.98
N CYS A 18 9.08 0.16 -4.95
CA CYS A 18 8.14 0.32 -3.84
C CYS A 18 6.87 1.02 -4.35
N GLN A 19 5.82 0.25 -4.57
CA GLN A 19 4.56 0.76 -5.11
C GLN A 19 3.74 1.42 -3.99
N THR A 20 3.43 2.72 -4.15
CA THR A 20 2.41 3.41 -3.36
C THR A 20 1.23 3.71 -4.26
N GLU A 21 0.05 3.22 -3.89
CA GLU A 21 -1.18 3.42 -4.64
C GLU A 21 -2.03 4.46 -3.93
N LYS A 22 -2.48 5.48 -4.66
CA LYS A 22 -3.39 6.51 -4.14
C LYS A 22 -4.67 6.52 -4.97
N PHE A 23 -5.79 6.37 -4.30
CA PHE A 23 -7.13 6.45 -4.89
C PHE A 23 -7.80 7.74 -4.41
N TYR A 24 -8.00 8.67 -5.33
CA TYR A 24 -8.64 9.95 -5.06
C TYR A 24 -10.14 9.84 -5.30
N TRP A 25 -10.94 10.20 -4.29
CA TRP A 25 -12.40 10.23 -4.42
C TRP A 25 -12.89 11.57 -4.94
N LYS A 26 -12.17 12.65 -4.57
CA LYS A 26 -12.31 13.98 -5.14
C LYS A 26 -10.97 14.48 -5.65
N GLN A 27 -11.04 15.40 -6.60
CA GLN A 27 -9.88 16.10 -7.16
C GLN A 27 -9.36 17.14 -6.15
N GLU A 28 -8.95 16.69 -4.96
CA GLU A 28 -8.31 17.54 -3.97
C GLU A 28 -6.81 17.67 -4.27
N VAL A 29 -6.29 18.89 -4.11
CA VAL A 29 -4.86 19.16 -4.18
C VAL A 29 -4.20 18.54 -2.95
N GLU A 30 -3.27 17.61 -3.18
CA GLU A 30 -2.48 16.99 -2.12
C GLU A 30 -1.75 18.09 -1.33
N LYS A 31 -2.20 18.33 -0.09
CA LYS A 31 -1.56 19.32 0.78
C LYS A 31 -0.35 18.67 1.46
N PRO A 32 0.85 19.24 1.34
CA PRO A 32 2.02 18.72 2.04
C PRO A 32 1.78 18.75 3.55
N GLY A 33 2.14 17.66 4.24
CA GLY A 33 2.02 17.54 5.69
C GLY A 33 0.66 17.04 6.22
N ARG A 34 -0.24 16.57 5.35
CA ARG A 34 -1.50 15.93 5.80
C ARG A 34 -1.18 14.63 6.53
N VAL A 35 -1.71 14.46 7.74
CA VAL A 35 -1.64 13.20 8.49
C VAL A 35 -2.86 12.32 8.17
N PRO A 36 -2.71 10.99 8.12
CA PRO A 36 -3.84 10.11 7.90
C PRO A 36 -4.82 10.20 9.06
N THR A 37 -6.11 10.28 8.76
CA THR A 37 -7.18 10.29 9.76
C THR A 37 -7.35 8.90 10.38
N TYR A 38 -7.15 7.87 9.57
CA TYR A 38 -7.21 6.48 9.98
C TYR A 38 -6.16 5.66 9.24
N SER A 39 -5.52 4.73 9.95
CA SER A 39 -4.46 3.88 9.41
C SER A 39 -4.70 2.44 9.88
N VAL A 40 -4.71 1.50 8.94
CA VAL A 40 -4.93 0.08 9.23
C VAL A 40 -4.03 -0.81 8.38
N TYR A 41 -3.52 -1.89 8.97
CA TYR A 41 -2.86 -2.93 8.22
C TYR A 41 -3.89 -3.90 7.65
N ARG A 42 -3.80 -4.10 6.35
CA ARG A 42 -4.61 -5.03 5.56
C ARG A 42 -3.79 -6.26 5.26
N HIS A 43 -4.36 -7.44 5.47
CA HIS A 43 -3.62 -8.68 5.52
C HIS A 43 -3.95 -9.53 4.30
N PHE A 44 -3.00 -9.64 3.37
CA PHE A 44 -3.20 -10.43 2.17
C PHE A 44 -2.41 -11.73 2.25
N PHE A 45 -3.06 -12.86 1.98
CA PHE A 45 -2.38 -14.15 1.78
C PHE A 45 -2.43 -14.55 0.32
N ILE A 46 -1.38 -15.25 -0.14
CA ILE A 46 -1.25 -15.74 -1.51
C ILE A 46 -1.56 -14.60 -2.49
N TRP A 47 -0.90 -13.45 -2.30
CA TRP A 47 -1.07 -12.26 -3.15
C TRP A 47 -2.49 -11.67 -3.21
N GLY A 48 -3.36 -12.02 -2.24
CA GLY A 48 -4.75 -11.57 -2.19
C GLY A 48 -5.70 -12.40 -3.05
N LEU A 49 -5.29 -13.58 -3.51
CA LEU A 49 -6.15 -14.50 -4.26
C LEU A 49 -7.42 -14.82 -3.48
N ALA A 50 -8.57 -14.50 -4.08
CA ALA A 50 -9.91 -14.67 -3.51
C ALA A 50 -10.15 -13.99 -2.15
N GLN A 51 -9.38 -12.95 -1.81
CA GLN A 51 -9.58 -12.15 -0.59
C GLN A 51 -10.18 -10.79 -0.92
N SER A 52 -11.32 -10.50 -0.32
CA SER A 52 -11.92 -9.17 -0.26
C SER A 52 -11.91 -8.70 1.19
N GLU A 53 -11.16 -7.64 1.47
CA GLU A 53 -11.31 -6.91 2.72
C GLU A 53 -12.06 -5.61 2.42
N ASP A 54 -13.25 -5.48 2.98
CA ASP A 54 -14.05 -4.26 2.88
C ASP A 54 -13.68 -3.31 4.02
N LEU A 55 -13.35 -2.07 3.66
CA LEU A 55 -13.12 -1.00 4.62
C LEU A 55 -14.30 -0.05 4.60
N ASN A 56 -15.02 0.08 5.71
CA ASN A 56 -16.08 1.08 5.82
C ASN A 56 -15.49 2.48 5.97
N LEU A 57 -15.34 3.17 4.83
CA LEU A 57 -14.76 4.51 4.80
C LEU A 57 -15.60 5.57 5.53
N LYS A 58 -16.93 5.36 5.64
CA LYS A 58 -17.81 6.29 6.37
C LYS A 58 -17.52 6.27 7.87
N ASP A 59 -17.25 5.09 8.42
CA ASP A 59 -16.87 4.92 9.81
C ASP A 59 -15.47 5.49 10.06
N ALA A 60 -14.54 5.24 9.14
CA ALA A 60 -13.18 5.76 9.21
C ALA A 60 -13.14 7.31 9.24
N CYS A 61 -14.04 7.96 8.50
CA CYS A 61 -14.15 9.42 8.45
C CYS A 61 -15.20 10.01 9.40
N LYS A 62 -15.83 9.21 10.27
CA LYS A 62 -16.87 9.65 11.22
C LYS A 62 -17.97 10.50 10.55
N GLY A 63 -18.37 10.12 9.34
CA GLY A 63 -19.38 10.84 8.55
C GLY A 63 -18.87 12.00 7.69
N LYS A 64 -17.58 12.37 7.76
CA LYS A 64 -16.95 13.28 6.80
C LYS A 64 -16.71 12.59 5.46
N GLU A 65 -16.59 13.38 4.40
CA GLU A 65 -16.26 12.84 3.09
C GLU A 65 -14.80 12.38 3.02
N VAL A 66 -14.56 11.37 2.19
CA VAL A 66 -13.24 10.79 1.96
C VAL A 66 -12.56 11.59 0.87
N SER A 67 -11.35 12.05 1.14
CA SER A 67 -10.53 12.76 0.15
C SER A 67 -9.79 11.76 -0.74
N TYR A 68 -8.88 11.00 -0.14
CA TYR A 68 -8.13 9.94 -0.82
C TYR A 68 -7.72 8.84 0.14
N VAL A 69 -7.45 7.67 -0.43
CA VAL A 69 -6.92 6.50 0.28
C VAL A 69 -5.54 6.18 -0.30
N GLU A 70 -4.56 6.05 0.57
CA GLU A 70 -3.19 5.65 0.22
C GLU A 70 -2.95 4.23 0.72
N THR A 71 -2.51 3.33 -0.15
CA THR A 71 -2.04 2.00 0.23
C THR A 71 -0.56 1.86 -0.10
N LYS A 72 0.24 1.39 0.86
CA LYS A 72 1.70 1.24 0.69
C LYS A 72 2.27 0.08 1.47
N TYR A 73 3.44 -0.39 1.03
CA TYR A 73 4.28 -1.28 1.82
C TYR A 73 5.19 -0.48 2.75
N THR A 74 5.19 -0.83 4.03
CA THR A 74 6.17 -0.35 5.01
C THR A 74 7.42 -1.24 5.01
N PRO A 75 8.57 -0.77 5.52
CA PRO A 75 9.76 -1.61 5.67
C PRO A 75 9.50 -2.89 6.46
N LEU A 76 8.65 -2.82 7.49
CA LEU A 76 8.23 -3.98 8.26
C LEU A 76 7.41 -4.96 7.41
N SER A 77 6.47 -4.46 6.60
CA SER A 77 5.72 -5.32 5.68
C SER A 77 6.62 -6.03 4.68
N LEU A 78 7.63 -5.34 4.13
CA LEU A 78 8.59 -5.94 3.21
C LEU A 78 9.40 -7.05 3.88
N LEU A 79 9.85 -6.82 5.12
CA LEU A 79 10.54 -7.84 5.90
C LEU A 79 9.66 -9.09 6.08
N VAL A 80 8.40 -8.90 6.44
CA VAL A 80 7.44 -10.00 6.62
C VAL A 80 7.15 -10.73 5.31
N ILE A 81 7.02 -10.01 4.20
CA ILE A 81 6.86 -10.59 2.86
C ILE A 81 8.03 -11.51 2.53
N VAL A 82 9.26 -11.06 2.79
CA VAL A 82 10.45 -11.88 2.55
C VAL A 82 10.49 -13.10 3.46
N LEU A 83 10.23 -12.92 4.76
CA LEU A 83 10.25 -14.02 5.75
C LEU A 83 9.18 -15.07 5.48
N THR A 84 8.08 -14.69 4.87
CA THR A 84 6.97 -15.60 4.53
C THR A 84 7.02 -16.08 3.07
N TYR A 85 8.13 -15.86 2.37
CA TYR A 85 8.29 -16.24 0.95
C TYR A 85 7.14 -15.72 0.08
N THR A 86 6.73 -14.47 0.30
CA THR A 86 5.62 -13.77 -0.38
C THR A 86 4.22 -14.32 -0.14
N LEU A 87 4.07 -15.38 0.66
CA LEU A 87 2.76 -15.97 0.98
C LEU A 87 1.90 -15.05 1.83
N TYR A 88 2.51 -14.16 2.62
CA TYR A 88 1.81 -13.18 3.44
C TYR A 88 2.36 -11.78 3.18
N SER A 89 1.49 -10.91 2.68
CA SER A 89 1.84 -9.57 2.22
C SER A 89 0.96 -8.50 2.87
N PRO A 90 1.25 -8.13 4.14
CA PRO A 90 0.53 -7.06 4.79
C PRO A 90 0.78 -5.73 4.08
N LYS A 91 -0.26 -4.92 3.89
CA LYS A 91 -0.18 -3.56 3.32
C LYS A 91 -0.73 -2.57 4.34
N LEU A 92 -0.17 -1.37 4.41
CA LEU A 92 -0.72 -0.29 5.22
C LEU A 92 -1.67 0.54 4.35
N THR A 93 -2.92 0.68 4.78
CA THR A 93 -3.92 1.56 4.16
C THR A 93 -4.19 2.75 5.07
N ASN A 94 -4.00 3.94 4.52
CA ASN A 94 -4.20 5.22 5.15
C ASN A 94 -5.39 5.91 4.50
N VAL A 95 -6.36 6.33 5.31
CA VAL A 95 -7.54 7.08 4.89
C VAL A 95 -7.36 8.53 5.27
N TYR A 96 -7.53 9.42 4.30
CA TYR A 96 -7.50 10.86 4.49
C TYR A 96 -8.90 11.39 4.25
N CYS A 97 -9.49 11.98 5.29
CA CYS A 97 -10.80 12.61 5.21
C CYS A 97 -10.65 14.09 4.86
N GLU A 98 -11.73 14.71 4.39
CA GLU A 98 -11.75 16.16 4.16
C GLU A 98 -11.44 16.92 5.46
N LEU A 99 -10.71 18.02 5.29
CA LEU A 99 -10.47 18.98 6.38
C LEU A 99 -11.74 19.84 6.44
N GLU A 100 -12.35 19.96 7.63
CA GLU A 100 -13.45 20.91 7.86
C GLU A 100 -13.03 22.35 7.54
#